data_AF-A0A2D7CS25-F1
#
_entry.id   AF-A0A2D7CS25-F1
#
_cell.length_a   1.000
_cell.length_b   1.000
_cell.length_c   1.000
_cell.angle_alpha   90.00
_cell.angle_beta   90.00
_cell.angle_gamma   90.00
#
_symmetry.space_group_name_H-M   'P 1'
#
loop_
_entity.id
_entity.type
_entity.pdbx_description
1 polymer ?
#
loop_
_entity_poly.entity_id
_entity_poly.type
_entity_poly.pdbx_seq_one_letter_code
_entity_poly.pdbx_strand_id
1 'polypeptide(L)'
;MGIDFWCTECDFDSKMCFSTKRQLLDALRQYLKEHESSHIVELKYINWFYRDIEEDTENVVSITDDEKYQARTLLKEKNLDGLFYLISVGEEGFLSYTDAIQFRTTFNIVKKHIQGRFLDSDIICHIGSTKHTLQYFG
;
A
#
# COMPACT_ATOMS: atom_id res chain seq x y z
N MET A 1 -2.90 -15.57 8.79
CA MET A 1 -1.52 -15.08 8.98
C MET A 1 -1.50 -13.61 8.62
N GLY A 2 -0.75 -12.80 9.36
CA GLY A 2 -0.73 -11.34 9.24
C GLY A 2 0.43 -10.78 10.06
N ILE A 3 0.71 -9.49 9.92
CA ILE A 3 1.83 -8.81 10.58
C ILE A 3 1.34 -8.19 11.87
N ASP A 4 2.03 -8.47 12.97
CA ASP A 4 1.71 -7.89 14.26
C ASP A 4 2.30 -6.48 14.37
N PHE A 5 1.52 -5.52 14.88
CA PHE A 5 1.88 -4.14 15.12
C PHE A 5 1.71 -3.83 16.60
N TRP A 6 2.72 -3.20 17.20
CA TRP A 6 2.62 -2.63 18.54
C TRP A 6 2.97 -1.15 18.51
N CYS A 7 2.44 -0.38 19.46
CA CYS A 7 2.80 1.02 19.63
C CYS A 7 3.96 1.13 20.62
N THR A 8 5.00 1.89 20.28
CA THR A 8 6.16 2.04 21.16
C THR A 8 5.90 2.98 22.33
N GLU A 9 4.79 3.72 22.28
CA GLU A 9 4.45 4.78 23.23
C GLU A 9 3.18 4.50 24.07
N CYS A 10 2.39 3.47 23.75
CA CYS A 10 1.20 3.10 24.54
C CYS A 10 0.77 1.64 24.33
N ASP A 11 -0.21 1.16 25.10
CA ASP A 11 -0.71 -0.22 25.09
C ASP A 11 -1.59 -0.57 23.85
N PHE A 12 -1.31 0.02 22.70
CA PHE A 12 -2.00 -0.31 21.45
C PHE A 12 -1.30 -1.47 20.74
N ASP A 13 -2.03 -2.54 20.51
CA ASP A 13 -1.66 -3.70 19.72
C ASP A 13 -2.69 -3.97 18.61
N SER A 14 -2.21 -4.39 17.44
CA SER A 14 -3.08 -4.72 16.31
C SER A 14 -2.39 -5.68 15.34
N LYS A 15 -3.14 -6.23 14.40
CA LYS A 15 -2.62 -7.20 13.42
C LYS A 15 -3.15 -6.88 12.02
N MET A 16 -2.23 -6.60 11.09
CA MET A 16 -2.56 -6.37 9.68
C MET A 16 -2.76 -7.70 8.95
N CYS A 17 -3.89 -7.89 8.29
CA CYS A 17 -4.14 -9.11 7.52
C CYS A 17 -3.45 -9.07 6.15
N PHE A 18 -2.87 -10.20 5.69
CA PHE A 18 -2.27 -10.25 4.35
C PHE A 18 -3.29 -10.08 3.22
N SER A 19 -4.56 -10.45 3.44
CA SER A 19 -5.65 -10.18 2.48
C SER A 19 -5.80 -8.69 2.20
N THR A 20 -5.48 -7.84 3.18
CA THR A 20 -5.62 -6.39 3.05
C THR A 20 -4.53 -5.78 2.16
N LYS A 21 -3.32 -6.37 2.10
CA LYS A 21 -2.28 -5.96 1.14
C LYS A 21 -2.75 -6.09 -0.30
N ARG A 22 -3.43 -7.21 -0.59
CA ARG A 22 -3.99 -7.46 -1.92
C ARG A 22 -5.10 -6.46 -2.25
N GLN A 23 -6.00 -6.20 -1.30
CA GLN A 23 -7.05 -5.18 -1.48
C GLN A 23 -6.49 -3.79 -1.76
N LEU A 24 -5.39 -3.39 -1.12
CA LEU A 24 -4.72 -2.11 -1.40
C LEU A 24 -4.14 -2.06 -2.82
N LEU A 25 -3.47 -3.13 -3.26
CA LEU A 25 -2.95 -3.22 -4.63
C LEU A 25 -4.09 -3.20 -5.66
N ASP A 26 -5.18 -3.94 -5.42
CA ASP A 26 -6.34 -3.99 -6.31
C ASP A 26 -7.01 -2.61 -6.40
N ALA A 27 -7.17 -1.91 -5.27
CA ALA A 27 -7.73 -0.57 -5.23
C ALA A 27 -6.86 0.46 -5.98
N LEU A 28 -5.54 0.39 -5.81
CA LEU A 28 -4.61 1.25 -6.55
C LEU A 28 -4.66 0.93 -8.04
N ARG A 29 -4.64 -0.34 -8.43
CA ARG A 29 -4.75 -0.78 -9.82
C ARG A 29 -6.02 -0.25 -10.48
N GLN A 30 -7.17 -0.36 -9.81
CA GLN A 30 -8.44 0.16 -10.32
C GLN A 30 -8.41 1.69 -10.50
N TYR A 31 -7.87 2.43 -9.53
CA TYR A 31 -7.70 3.87 -9.65
C TYR A 31 -6.83 4.25 -10.86
N LEU A 32 -5.71 3.56 -11.06
CA LEU A 32 -4.79 3.83 -12.18
C LEU A 32 -5.44 3.50 -13.54
N LYS A 33 -6.29 2.47 -13.61
CA LYS A 33 -7.06 2.14 -14.82
C LYS A 33 -8.08 3.23 -15.17
N GLU A 34 -8.80 3.76 -14.19
CA GLU A 34 -9.75 4.86 -14.44
C GLU A 34 -9.07 6.11 -15.02
N HIS A 35 -7.77 6.24 -14.79
CA HIS A 35 -6.94 7.37 -15.22
C HIS A 35 -5.78 6.92 -16.12
N GLU A 36 -5.98 5.85 -16.89
CA GLU A 36 -4.89 5.13 -17.59
C GLU A 36 -4.03 6.06 -18.44
N SER A 37 -4.63 7.00 -19.16
CA SER A 37 -3.93 7.93 -20.05
C SER A 37 -2.85 8.77 -19.35
N SER A 38 -2.99 9.05 -18.06
CA SER A 38 -2.01 9.77 -17.25
C SER A 38 -1.16 8.90 -16.34
N HIS A 39 -1.35 7.57 -16.35
CA HIS A 39 -0.75 6.63 -15.41
C HIS A 39 -0.24 5.33 -16.05
N ILE A 40 0.04 5.31 -17.35
CA ILE A 40 0.47 4.11 -18.08
C ILE A 40 1.70 3.44 -17.44
N VAL A 41 2.70 4.23 -17.03
CA VAL A 41 3.96 3.72 -16.45
C VAL A 41 3.71 3.12 -15.06
N GLU A 42 2.97 3.81 -14.22
CA GLU A 42 2.60 3.31 -12.89
C GLU A 42 1.72 2.07 -12.97
N LEU A 43 0.75 2.04 -13.88
CA LEU A 43 -0.13 0.90 -14.09
C LEU A 43 0.65 -0.34 -14.53
N LYS A 44 1.62 -0.18 -15.45
CA LYS A 44 2.54 -1.27 -15.84
C LYS A 44 3.28 -1.82 -14.61
N TYR A 45 3.78 -0.95 -13.74
CA TYR A 45 4.48 -1.36 -12.52
C TYR A 45 3.56 -2.08 -11.53
N ILE A 46 2.32 -1.60 -11.33
CA ILE A 46 1.35 -2.27 -10.46
C ILE A 46 0.98 -3.65 -11.02
N ASN A 47 0.72 -3.77 -12.33
CA ASN A 47 0.39 -5.04 -12.96
C ASN A 47 1.53 -6.08 -12.86
N TRP A 48 2.79 -5.64 -12.71
CA TRP A 48 3.92 -6.55 -12.47
C TRP A 48 3.87 -7.27 -11.11
N PHE A 49 3.15 -6.74 -10.11
CA PHE A 49 2.90 -7.45 -8.85
C PHE A 49 1.95 -8.65 -9.02
N TYR A 50 1.30 -8.79 -10.19
CA TYR A 50 0.32 -9.83 -10.50
C TYR A 50 0.89 -10.90 -11.43
N ARG A 51 2.19 -10.83 -11.76
CA ARG A 51 2.88 -11.72 -12.73
C ARG A 51 2.78 -13.21 -12.43
N ASP A 52 2.61 -13.57 -11.16
CA ASP A 52 2.55 -14.97 -10.71
C ASP A 52 1.10 -15.49 -10.63
N ILE A 53 0.11 -14.68 -11.05
CA ILE A 53 -1.32 -15.04 -11.05
C ILE A 53 -1.73 -15.41 -12.48
N GLU A 54 -1.92 -16.71 -12.74
CA GLU A 54 -2.21 -17.24 -14.08
C GLU A 54 -3.53 -16.73 -14.68
N GLU A 55 -4.53 -16.47 -13.83
CA GLU A 55 -5.86 -15.99 -14.25
C GLU A 55 -5.89 -14.49 -14.58
N ASP A 56 -4.81 -13.75 -14.29
CA ASP A 56 -4.75 -12.31 -14.48
C ASP A 56 -4.29 -11.94 -15.88
N THR A 57 -5.23 -11.53 -16.74
CA THR A 57 -4.96 -11.26 -18.17
C THR A 57 -4.23 -9.96 -18.45
N GLU A 58 -4.04 -9.09 -17.45
CA GLU A 58 -3.33 -7.82 -17.63
C GLU A 58 -2.04 -7.76 -16.82
N ASN A 59 -1.62 -8.90 -16.26
CA ASN A 59 -0.35 -9.02 -15.59
C ASN A 59 0.82 -8.65 -16.51
N VAL A 60 1.91 -8.20 -15.91
CA VAL A 60 3.14 -7.87 -16.63
C VAL A 60 4.22 -8.81 -16.14
N VAL A 61 4.65 -9.73 -17.02
CA VAL A 61 5.62 -10.79 -16.66
C VAL A 61 7.01 -10.22 -16.36
N SER A 62 7.41 -9.14 -17.05
CA SER A 62 8.71 -8.51 -16.87
C SER A 62 8.67 -6.98 -16.97
N ILE A 63 9.52 -6.32 -16.18
CA ILE A 63 9.73 -4.87 -16.14
C ILE A 63 11.20 -4.60 -15.78
N THR A 64 11.83 -3.63 -16.44
CA THR A 64 13.23 -3.28 -16.18
C THR A 64 13.39 -2.49 -14.88
N ASP A 65 14.61 -2.39 -14.36
CA ASP A 65 14.86 -1.61 -13.15
C ASP A 65 14.66 -0.10 -13.35
N ASP A 66 14.99 0.42 -14.53
CA ASP A 66 14.71 1.82 -14.92
C ASP A 66 13.20 2.10 -14.92
N GLU A 67 12.40 1.17 -15.47
CA GLU A 67 10.94 1.29 -15.48
C GLU A 67 10.35 1.24 -14.07
N LYS A 68 10.86 0.37 -13.19
CA LYS A 68 10.47 0.35 -11.76
C LYS A 68 10.82 1.67 -11.08
N TYR A 69 12.02 2.19 -11.32
CA TYR A 69 12.47 3.44 -10.73
C TYR A 69 11.60 4.63 -11.18
N GLN A 70 11.32 4.70 -12.47
CA GLN A 70 10.45 5.73 -13.05
C GLN A 70 9.04 5.63 -12.48
N ALA A 71 8.45 4.43 -12.44
CA ALA A 71 7.11 4.23 -11.89
C ALA A 71 7.01 4.64 -10.42
N ARG A 72 7.99 4.25 -9.59
CA ARG A 72 8.04 4.66 -8.17
C ARG A 72 8.15 6.17 -8.01
N THR A 73 8.97 6.81 -8.84
CA THR A 73 9.12 8.27 -8.84
C THR A 73 7.80 8.96 -9.17
N LEU A 74 7.11 8.51 -10.22
CA LEU A 74 5.81 9.06 -10.64
C LEU A 74 4.71 8.82 -9.59
N LEU A 75 4.67 7.62 -8.98
CA LEU A 75 3.74 7.34 -7.89
C LEU A 75 3.94 8.31 -6.73
N LYS A 76 5.20 8.59 -6.35
CA LYS A 76 5.54 9.53 -5.28
C LYS A 76 5.15 10.97 -5.62
N GLU A 77 5.49 11.43 -6.83
CA GLU A 77 5.10 12.78 -7.30
C GLU A 77 3.59 13.01 -7.27
N LYS A 78 2.81 11.95 -7.46
CA LYS A 78 1.34 11.97 -7.47
C LYS A 78 0.71 11.60 -6.13
N ASN A 79 1.50 11.40 -5.07
CA ASN A 79 1.05 10.94 -3.75
C ASN A 79 0.27 9.61 -3.78
N LEU A 80 0.70 8.69 -4.64
CA LEU A 80 0.12 7.37 -4.84
C LEU A 80 1.02 6.23 -4.29
N ASP A 81 2.16 6.56 -3.68
CA ASP A 81 3.10 5.59 -3.13
C ASP A 81 2.86 5.25 -1.65
N GLY A 82 1.99 5.98 -0.94
CA GLY A 82 1.75 5.79 0.50
C GLY A 82 1.24 4.41 0.90
N LEU A 83 0.66 3.64 -0.01
CA LEU A 83 0.23 2.26 0.28
C LEU A 83 1.41 1.29 0.42
N PHE A 84 2.56 1.62 -0.18
CA PHE A 84 3.74 0.74 -0.17
C PHE A 84 4.38 0.60 1.21
N TYR A 85 4.10 1.53 2.13
CA TYR A 85 4.45 1.41 3.54
C TYR A 85 3.81 0.20 4.21
N LEU A 86 2.63 -0.24 3.75
CA LEU A 86 1.97 -1.45 4.25
C LEU A 86 2.15 -2.65 3.31
N ILE A 87 2.16 -2.42 1.98
CA ILE A 87 2.33 -3.51 1.00
C ILE A 87 3.72 -4.15 1.13
N SER A 88 4.76 -3.35 1.35
CA SER A 88 6.16 -3.80 1.36
C SER A 88 6.67 -4.21 2.75
N VAL A 89 5.79 -4.26 3.76
CA VAL A 89 6.16 -4.73 5.10
C VAL A 89 6.51 -6.21 5.02
N GLY A 90 7.74 -6.58 5.32
CA GLY A 90 8.24 -7.94 5.16
C GLY A 90 9.03 -8.45 6.36
N GLU A 91 9.94 -7.64 6.88
CA GLU A 91 10.77 -7.96 8.07
C GLU A 91 10.32 -7.15 9.29
N GLU A 92 11.11 -7.07 10.35
CA GLU A 92 10.87 -6.15 11.46
C GLU A 92 11.14 -4.69 11.05
N GLY A 93 10.36 -3.74 11.55
CA GLY A 93 10.60 -2.33 11.28
C GLY A 93 9.61 -1.39 11.96
N PHE A 94 9.58 -0.13 11.51
CA PHE A 94 8.81 0.94 12.12
C PHE A 94 7.95 1.67 11.09
N LEU A 95 6.74 2.06 11.50
CA LEU A 95 5.88 3.01 10.81
C LEU A 95 5.80 4.28 11.63
N SER A 96 6.32 5.37 11.07
CA SER A 96 6.27 6.68 11.69
C SER A 96 4.95 7.40 11.42
N TYR A 97 4.73 8.50 12.16
CA TYR A 97 3.64 9.45 11.89
C TYR A 97 3.60 9.92 10.43
N THR A 98 4.77 10.20 9.83
CA THR A 98 4.86 10.67 8.44
C THR A 98 4.39 9.62 7.47
N ASP A 99 4.73 8.34 7.71
CA ASP A 99 4.33 7.22 6.86
C ASP A 99 2.81 7.03 6.91
N ALA A 100 2.19 7.18 8.08
CA ALA A 100 0.73 7.11 8.20
C ALA A 100 0.01 8.28 7.53
N ILE A 101 0.57 9.49 7.52
CA ILE A 101 0.00 10.61 6.76
C ILE A 101 0.02 10.29 5.27
N GLN A 102 1.15 9.81 4.75
CA GLN A 102 1.29 9.47 3.33
C GLN A 102 0.35 8.32 2.96
N PHE A 103 0.31 7.26 3.78
CA PHE A 103 -0.66 6.19 3.62
C PHE A 103 -2.08 6.74 3.58
N ARG A 104 -2.49 7.54 4.57
CA ARG A 104 -3.86 8.08 4.66
C ARG A 104 -4.19 8.94 3.44
N THR A 105 -3.22 9.67 2.93
CA THR A 105 -3.35 10.49 1.71
C THR A 105 -3.67 9.60 0.53
N THR A 106 -2.84 8.59 0.24
CA THR A 106 -3.09 7.67 -0.87
C THR A 106 -4.36 6.83 -0.67
N PHE A 107 -4.59 6.33 0.55
CA PHE A 107 -5.77 5.54 0.88
C PHE A 107 -7.06 6.31 0.63
N ASN A 108 -7.12 7.60 0.99
CA ASN A 108 -8.29 8.41 0.71
C ASN A 108 -8.59 8.57 -0.78
N ILE A 109 -7.57 8.49 -1.64
CA ILE A 109 -7.73 8.51 -3.10
C ILE A 109 -8.36 7.20 -3.58
N VAL A 110 -7.85 6.06 -3.10
CA VAL A 110 -8.23 4.74 -3.63
C VAL A 110 -9.38 4.05 -2.88
N LYS A 111 -9.76 4.52 -1.67
CA LYS A 111 -10.72 3.83 -0.78
C LYS A 111 -12.06 3.51 -1.42
N LYS A 112 -12.50 4.29 -2.41
CA LYS A 112 -13.76 4.04 -3.14
C LYS A 112 -13.75 2.69 -3.88
N HIS A 113 -12.57 2.12 -4.14
CA HIS A 113 -12.38 0.83 -4.79
C HIS A 113 -12.23 -0.35 -3.82
N ILE A 114 -12.18 -0.09 -2.51
CA ILE A 114 -12.06 -1.14 -1.50
C ILE A 114 -13.45 -1.67 -1.17
N GLN A 115 -13.66 -2.97 -1.39
CA GLN A 115 -14.89 -3.65 -1.03
C GLN A 115 -14.84 -4.15 0.41
N GLY A 116 -15.87 -3.84 1.20
CA GLY A 116 -16.00 -4.30 2.58
C GLY A 116 -15.25 -3.45 3.60
N ARG A 117 -15.11 -3.96 4.83
CA ARG A 117 -14.42 -3.25 5.92
C ARG A 117 -12.91 -3.40 5.75
N PHE A 118 -12.22 -2.26 5.64
CA PHE A 118 -10.76 -2.22 5.74
C PHE A 118 -10.37 -2.27 7.22
N LEU A 119 -10.15 -3.47 7.75
CA LEU A 119 -9.93 -3.72 9.18
C LEU A 119 -8.66 -3.05 9.73
N ASP A 120 -7.73 -2.70 8.85
CA ASP A 120 -6.45 -2.09 9.23
C ASP A 120 -6.54 -0.56 9.35
N SER A 121 -7.72 0.05 9.13
CA SER A 121 -7.94 1.49 9.30
C SER A 121 -7.56 1.97 10.70
N ASP A 122 -7.71 1.11 11.70
CA ASP A 122 -7.48 1.44 13.10
C ASP A 122 -5.97 1.59 13.41
N ILE A 123 -5.10 0.83 12.73
CA ILE A 123 -3.63 0.97 12.79
C ILE A 123 -3.21 2.35 12.28
N ILE A 124 -3.76 2.75 11.13
CA ILE A 124 -3.45 4.03 10.48
C ILE A 124 -4.05 5.20 11.26
N CYS A 125 -5.28 5.05 11.76
CA CYS A 125 -5.94 6.05 12.60
C CYS A 125 -5.19 6.25 13.91
N HIS A 126 -4.66 5.18 14.52
CA HIS A 126 -3.86 5.26 15.73
C HIS A 126 -2.63 6.15 15.50
N ILE A 127 -1.77 5.79 14.54
CA ILE A 127 -0.59 6.60 14.19
C ILE A 127 -0.97 8.05 13.86
N GLY A 128 -2.00 8.24 13.03
CA GLY A 128 -2.37 9.56 12.52
C GLY A 128 -3.01 10.49 13.55
N SER A 129 -3.59 9.95 14.63
CA SER A 129 -4.24 10.76 15.68
C SER A 129 -3.32 11.06 16.85
N THR A 130 -2.42 10.15 17.19
CA THR A 130 -1.53 10.28 18.37
C THR A 130 -0.12 10.73 18.02
N LYS A 131 0.27 10.69 16.73
CA LYS A 131 1.64 10.94 16.25
C LYS A 131 2.67 9.94 16.80
N HIS A 132 2.21 8.74 17.16
CA HIS A 132 3.04 7.67 17.70
C HIS A 132 3.75 6.88 16.59
N THR A 133 4.70 6.04 16.98
CA THR A 133 5.41 5.12 16.10
C THR A 133 4.92 3.71 16.36
N LEU A 134 4.55 2.98 15.30
CA LEU A 134 4.29 1.55 15.43
C LEU A 134 5.52 0.76 15.01
N GLN A 135 5.85 -0.29 15.74
CA GLN A 135 6.81 -1.30 15.30
C GLN A 135 6.07 -2.57 14.91
N TYR A 136 6.58 -3.24 13.88
CA TYR A 136 5.95 -4.41 13.30
C TYR A 136 6.89 -5.60 13.24
N PHE A 137 6.31 -6.80 13.32
CA PHE A 137 7.02 -8.08 13.24
C PHE A 137 6.39 -8.95 12.14
N GLY A 138 7.20 -9.27 11.12
CA GLY A 138 6.81 -10.05 9.94
C GLY A 138 6.85 -11.56 10.14
#